data_AF-A0A925LPL2-F1
#
_entry.id   AF-A0A925LPL2-F1
#
_cell.length_a   1.000
_cell.length_b   1.000
_cell.length_c   1.000
_cell.angle_alpha   90.00
_cell.angle_beta   90.00
_cell.angle_gamma   90.00
#
_symmetry.space_group_name_H-M   'P 1'
#
loop_
_entity.id
_entity.type
_entity.pdbx_description
1 polymer ?
#
loop_
_entity_poly.entity_id
_entity_poly.type
_entity_poly.pdbx_seq_one_letter_code
_entity_poly.pdbx_strand_id
1 'polypeptide(L)'
;MGTAIAQYKNELLQEIEGMPSRKLKEILDFVCFIKAREVIDPSQSYFWTQKWQELERKADKDKKVGKVIGDGTLSGLLNELDA
;
A
#
# COMPACT_ATOMS: atom_id res chain seq x y z
N MET A 1 -17.33 -27.01 -6.26
CA MET A 1 -16.73 -25.66 -6.10
C MET A 1 -17.45 -24.58 -6.92
N GLY A 2 -17.84 -24.81 -8.18
CA GLY A 2 -18.51 -23.78 -9.00
C GLY A 2 -19.88 -23.28 -8.48
N THR A 3 -20.63 -24.12 -7.77
CA THR A 3 -21.96 -23.80 -7.21
C THR A 3 -21.91 -22.78 -6.07
N ALA A 4 -20.94 -22.88 -5.16
CA ALA A 4 -20.81 -21.96 -4.04
C ALA A 4 -20.40 -20.54 -4.47
N ILE A 5 -19.49 -20.43 -5.45
CA ILE A 5 -19.06 -19.13 -5.99
C ILE A 5 -20.23 -18.41 -6.68
N ALA A 6 -21.05 -19.14 -7.43
CA ALA A 6 -22.25 -18.59 -8.06
C ALA A 6 -23.27 -18.11 -7.02
N GLN A 7 -23.43 -18.86 -5.93
CA GLN A 7 -24.30 -18.50 -4.82
C GLN A 7 -23.86 -17.18 -4.15
N TYR A 8 -22.58 -17.05 -3.76
CA TYR A 8 -22.08 -15.82 -3.12
C TYR A 8 -22.19 -14.59 -4.01
N LYS A 9 -22.02 -14.74 -5.33
CA LYS A 9 -22.20 -13.63 -6.29
C LYS A 9 -23.65 -13.17 -6.33
N ASN A 10 -24.61 -14.09 -6.31
CA ASN A 10 -26.03 -13.76 -6.34
C ASN A 10 -26.47 -13.10 -5.03
N GLU A 11 -26.03 -13.61 -3.88
CA GLU A 11 -26.30 -13.00 -2.57
C GLU A 11 -25.75 -11.56 -2.51
N LEU A 12 -24.52 -11.33 -2.96
CA LEU A 12 -23.95 -9.98 -3.05
C LEU A 12 -24.77 -9.04 -3.94
N LEU A 13 -25.24 -9.52 -5.10
CA LEU A 13 -26.06 -8.72 -6.01
C LEU A 13 -27.41 -8.35 -5.38
N GLN A 14 -28.03 -9.28 -4.65
CA GLN A 14 -29.29 -9.03 -3.94
C GLN A 14 -29.11 -8.01 -2.80
N GLU A 15 -28.05 -8.13 -2.00
CA GLU A 15 -27.81 -7.22 -0.88
C GLU A 15 -27.56 -5.77 -1.32
N ILE A 16 -26.85 -5.59 -2.44
CA ILE A 16 -26.56 -4.24 -2.95
C ILE A 16 -27.72 -3.64 -3.76
N GLU A 17 -28.75 -4.42 -4.07
CA GLU A 17 -29.90 -3.97 -4.84
C GLU A 17 -30.67 -2.87 -4.05
N GLY A 18 -30.96 -1.76 -4.72
CA GLY A 18 -31.66 -0.62 -4.11
C GLY A 18 -30.82 0.20 -3.13
N MET A 19 -29.53 -0.13 -2.92
CA MET A 19 -28.66 0.68 -2.07
C MET A 19 -28.37 2.07 -2.69
N PRO A 20 -28.21 3.12 -1.86
CA PRO A 20 -27.78 4.43 -2.33
C PRO A 20 -26.39 4.39 -2.98
N SER A 21 -26.17 5.22 -3.99
CA SER A 21 -24.89 5.31 -4.72
C SER A 21 -23.67 5.52 -3.83
N ARG A 22 -23.81 6.30 -2.74
CA ARG A 22 -22.74 6.50 -1.75
C ARG A 22 -22.32 5.19 -1.08
N LYS A 23 -23.29 4.33 -0.72
CA LYS A 23 -23.02 3.04 -0.09
C LYS A 23 -22.42 2.04 -1.08
N LEU A 24 -22.89 2.05 -2.33
CA LEU A 24 -22.28 1.28 -3.41
C LEU A 24 -20.81 1.66 -3.63
N LYS A 25 -20.48 2.96 -3.54
CA LYS A 25 -19.08 3.42 -3.60
C LYS A 25 -18.25 2.89 -2.44
N GLU A 26 -18.76 2.94 -1.21
CA GLU A 26 -18.07 2.36 -0.03
C GLU A 26 -17.79 0.85 -0.22
N ILE A 27 -18.73 0.10 -0.80
CA ILE A 27 -18.54 -1.33 -1.13
C ILE A 27 -17.47 -1.51 -2.20
N LEU A 28 -17.48 -0.71 -3.27
CA LEU A 28 -16.46 -0.78 -4.32
C LEU A 28 -15.06 -0.48 -3.78
N ASP A 29 -14.93 0.50 -2.89
CA ASP A 29 -13.67 0.83 -2.21
C ASP A 29 -13.17 -0.37 -1.38
N PHE A 30 -14.08 -1.08 -0.69
CA PHE A 30 -13.73 -2.28 0.06
C PHE A 30 -13.32 -3.45 -0.84
N VAL A 31 -13.99 -3.65 -1.97
CA VAL A 31 -13.58 -4.65 -2.97
C VAL A 31 -12.19 -4.33 -3.54
N CYS A 32 -11.92 -3.05 -3.79
CA CYS A 32 -10.59 -2.59 -4.22
C CYS A 32 -9.53 -2.92 -3.16
N PHE A 33 -9.82 -2.64 -1.88
CA PHE A 33 -8.94 -2.98 -0.77
C PHE A 33 -8.66 -4.49 -0.67
N ILE A 34 -9.68 -5.34 -0.79
CA ILE A 34 -9.50 -6.81 -0.76
C ILE A 34 -8.54 -7.27 -1.86
N LYS A 35 -8.74 -6.77 -3.10
CA LYS A 35 -7.87 -7.09 -4.23
C LYS A 35 -6.44 -6.59 -4.03
N ALA A 36 -6.30 -5.37 -3.51
CA ALA A 36 -5.00 -4.78 -3.25
C ALA A 36 -4.23 -5.54 -2.16
N ARG A 37 -4.92 -6.06 -1.15
CA ARG A 37 -4.31 -6.80 -0.03
C ARG A 37 -3.61 -8.10 -0.43
N GLU A 38 -3.98 -8.69 -1.56
CA GLU A 38 -3.26 -9.85 -2.10
C GLU A 38 -1.85 -9.48 -2.60
N VAL A 39 -1.62 -8.20 -2.92
CA VAL A 39 -0.38 -7.68 -3.50
C VAL A 39 0.38 -6.77 -2.54
N ILE A 40 -0.34 -6.04 -1.69
CA ILE A 40 0.18 -5.02 -0.78
C ILE A 40 -0.13 -5.46 0.65
N ASP A 41 0.90 -5.68 1.46
CA ASP A 41 0.74 -5.93 2.89
C ASP A 41 0.11 -4.69 3.58
N PRO A 42 -1.09 -4.79 4.19
CA PRO A 42 -1.71 -3.68 4.88
C PRO A 42 -0.88 -3.14 6.05
N SER A 43 -0.01 -3.96 6.64
CA SER A 43 0.92 -3.54 7.69
C SER A 43 1.90 -2.47 7.19
N GLN A 44 2.12 -2.42 5.87
CA GLN A 44 2.99 -1.49 5.17
C GLN A 44 2.24 -0.28 4.58
N SER A 45 1.01 -0.01 5.02
CA SER A 45 0.24 1.16 4.59
C SER A 45 0.97 2.50 4.82
N TYR A 46 1.88 2.57 5.80
CA TYR A 46 2.68 3.76 6.08
C TYR A 46 3.55 4.22 4.90
N PHE A 47 4.01 3.31 4.04
CA PHE A 47 4.79 3.63 2.84
C PHE A 47 4.02 4.55 1.89
N TRP A 48 2.70 4.43 1.87
CA TRP A 48 1.81 5.17 0.98
C TRP A 48 1.34 6.50 1.56
N THR A 49 1.78 6.86 2.77
CA THR A 49 1.48 8.17 3.35
C THR A 49 2.22 9.28 2.58
N GLN A 50 1.59 10.45 2.45
CA GLN A 50 2.23 11.61 1.80
C GLN A 50 3.59 11.94 2.42
N LYS A 51 3.67 11.88 3.75
CA LYS A 51 4.91 12.09 4.50
C LYS A 51 6.01 11.13 4.05
N TRP A 52 5.73 9.83 3.95
CA TRP A 52 6.74 8.86 3.52
C TRP A 52 7.18 9.12 2.07
N GLN A 53 6.22 9.36 1.17
CA GLN A 53 6.50 9.64 -0.23
C GLN A 53 7.33 10.91 -0.44
N GLU A 54 7.17 11.93 0.40
CA GLU A 54 8.02 13.12 0.42
C GLU A 54 9.44 12.81 0.88
N LEU A 55 9.60 12.00 1.92
CA LEU A 55 10.91 11.56 2.41
C LEU A 55 11.64 10.71 1.36
N GLU A 56 10.94 9.77 0.70
CA GLU A 56 11.48 8.98 -0.42
C GLU A 56 11.97 9.89 -1.55
N ARG A 57 11.17 10.88 -1.96
CA ARG A 57 11.57 11.83 -3.00
C ARG A 57 12.82 12.62 -2.61
N LYS A 58 12.97 12.96 -1.33
CA LYS A 58 14.17 13.64 -0.83
C LYS A 58 15.38 12.71 -0.85
N ALA A 59 15.23 11.48 -0.35
CA ALA A 59 16.29 10.48 -0.37
C ALA A 59 16.77 10.17 -1.80
N ASP A 60 15.86 10.09 -2.77
CA ASP A 60 16.20 9.91 -4.18
C ASP A 60 16.98 11.09 -4.76
N LYS A 61 16.66 12.33 -4.36
CA LYS A 61 17.45 13.49 -4.75
C LYS A 61 18.86 13.43 -4.15
N ASP A 62 18.97 13.08 -2.88
CA ASP A 62 20.26 12.95 -2.17
C ASP A 62 21.14 11.88 -2.85
N LYS A 63 20.57 10.72 -3.21
CA LYS A 63 21.27 9.67 -3.99
C LYS A 63 21.78 10.20 -5.34
N LYS A 64 20.95 10.93 -6.09
CA LYS A 64 21.31 11.47 -7.41
C LYS A 64 22.48 12.45 -7.37
N VAL A 65 22.61 13.21 -6.29
CA VAL A 65 23.72 14.16 -6.10
C VAL A 65 24.92 13.55 -5.37
N GLY A 66 24.91 12.23 -5.14
CA GLY A 66 26.01 11.52 -4.47
C GLY A 66 26.09 11.75 -2.97
N LYS A 67 25.03 12.28 -2.34
CA LYS A 67 24.96 12.50 -0.89
C LYS A 67 24.54 11.22 -0.17
N VAL A 68 25.41 10.22 -0.23
CA VAL A 68 25.25 8.91 0.42
C VAL A 68 26.29 8.81 1.53
N ILE A 69 25.88 8.32 2.70
CA ILE A 69 26.72 8.11 3.88
C ILE A 69 27.26 6.68 3.85
N GLY A 70 28.57 6.51 4.02
CA GLY A 70 29.26 5.22 4.03
C GLY A 70 29.54 4.65 2.63
N ASP A 71 30.27 3.53 2.63
CA ASP A 71 30.72 2.78 1.45
C ASP A 71 29.82 1.56 1.13
N GLY A 72 28.65 1.48 1.77
CA GLY A 72 27.76 0.32 1.69
C GLY A 72 28.10 -0.80 2.67
N THR A 73 29.12 -0.63 3.51
CA THR A 73 29.43 -1.54 4.62
C THR A 73 28.88 -1.03 5.95
N LEU A 74 28.55 -1.95 6.84
CA LEU A 74 28.11 -1.61 8.20
C LEU A 74 29.19 -0.85 8.97
N SER A 75 30.45 -1.25 8.83
CA SER A 75 31.58 -0.58 9.48
C SER A 75 31.77 0.85 8.99
N GLY A 76 31.65 1.06 7.67
CA GLY A 76 31.70 2.41 7.08
C GLY A 76 30.57 3.30 7.60
N LEU A 77 29.36 2.77 7.70
CA LEU A 77 28.22 3.50 8.26
C LEU A 77 28.42 3.88 9.74
N LEU A 78 28.86 2.94 10.58
CA LEU A 78 29.06 3.18 12.01
C LEU A 78 30.12 4.28 12.24
N ASN A 79 31.23 4.24 11.50
CA ASN A 79 32.28 5.25 11.61
C ASN A 79 31.80 6.66 11.24
N GLU A 80 30.88 6.81 10.27
CA GLU A 80 30.32 8.11 9.91
C GLU A 80 29.26 8.62 10.91
N LEU A 81 28.59 7.74 11.65
CA LEU A 81 27.56 8.11 12.63
C LEU A 81 28.12 8.41 14.03
N ASP A 82 29.27 7.82 14.38
CA ASP A 82 29.97 8.05 15.65
C ASP A 82 30.88 9.31 15.64
N ALA A 83 30.97 10.02 14.51
CA ALA A 83 31.79 11.23 14.29
C ALA A 83 31.01 12.53 14.48
#